data_AF-A0A7C9EB12-F1
#
_entry.id   AF-A0A7C9EB12-F1
#
_cell.length_a   1.000
_cell.length_b   1.000
_cell.length_c   1.000
_cell.angle_alpha   90.00
_cell.angle_beta   90.00
_cell.angle_gamma   90.00
#
_symmetry.space_group_name_H-M   'P 1'
#
loop_
_entity.id
_entity.type
_entity.pdbx_description
1 polymer ?
#
loop_
_entity_poly.entity_id
_entity_poly.type
_entity_poly.pdbx_seq_one_letter_code
_entity_poly.pdbx_strand_id
1 'polypeptide(L)'
;YEVTFEEGKFFYKQSGELLDTSSEPHAKWIFVLSTSKALYVGKKKKGTFQHSSFLAGGATSAAGRLVVENGILKAVWPHSGHYRPTPENFQEFVSFLIEKNVDLTDVKMDPVDEDERKLANQRSSL
;
A
#
# COMPACT_ATOMS: atom_id res chain seq x y z
N TYR A 1 -11.47 6.97 -2.37
CA TYR A 1 -10.19 6.27 -2.14
C TYR A 1 -9.47 6.74 -0.89
N GLU A 2 -9.77 7.93 -0.35
CA GLU A 2 -9.15 8.40 0.89
C GLU A 2 -9.50 7.47 2.06
N VAL A 3 -8.51 7.20 2.91
CA VAL A 3 -8.58 6.32 4.07
C VAL A 3 -8.35 7.13 5.34
N THR A 4 -9.17 6.85 6.35
CA THR A 4 -9.04 7.37 7.72
C THR A 4 -8.75 6.22 8.69
N PHE A 5 -8.39 6.57 9.92
CA PHE A 5 -8.03 5.63 10.97
C PHE A 5 -8.91 5.84 12.20
N GLU A 6 -9.46 4.75 12.72
CA GLU A 6 -10.16 4.73 14.01
C GLU A 6 -9.64 3.53 14.81
N GLU A 7 -9.15 3.77 16.03
CA GLU A 7 -8.56 2.74 16.89
C GLU A 7 -7.50 1.87 16.19
N GLY A 8 -6.67 2.48 15.34
CA GLY A 8 -5.62 1.79 14.58
C GLY A 8 -6.09 0.98 13.36
N LYS A 9 -7.40 1.01 13.05
CA LYS A 9 -7.99 0.31 11.90
C LYS A 9 -8.27 1.26 10.74
N PHE A 10 -8.20 0.73 9.52
CA PHE A 10 -8.34 1.47 8.27
C PHE A 10 -9.80 1.49 7.81
N PHE A 11 -10.32 2.68 7.50
CA PHE A 11 -11.68 2.88 6.98
C PHE A 11 -11.67 3.78 5.74
N TYR A 12 -12.55 3.50 4.78
CA TYR A 12 -12.78 4.46 3.70
C TYR A 12 -13.51 5.69 4.23
N LYS A 13 -12.91 6.87 4.09
CA LYS A 13 -13.45 8.12 4.65
C LYS A 13 -14.87 8.45 4.15
N GLN A 14 -15.19 8.09 2.91
CA GLN A 14 -16.48 8.41 2.32
C GLN A 14 -17.61 7.47 2.75
N SER A 15 -17.35 6.17 2.82
CA SER A 15 -18.38 5.18 3.18
C SER A 15 -18.40 4.83 4.67
N GLY A 16 -17.30 5.06 5.39
CA GLY A 16 -17.11 4.60 6.77
C GLY A 16 -16.91 3.09 6.89
N GLU A 17 -16.73 2.38 5.77
CA GLU A 17 -16.54 0.93 5.77
C GLU A 17 -15.09 0.56 6.05
N LEU A 18 -14.90 -0.58 6.71
CA LEU A 18 -13.57 -1.17 6.91
C LEU A 18 -12.90 -1.44 5.56
N LEU A 19 -11.63 -1.07 5.47
CA LEU A 19 -10.81 -1.43 4.33
C LEU A 19 -10.48 -2.92 4.39
N ASP A 20 -10.96 -3.68 3.40
CA ASP A 20 -10.53 -5.06 3.16
C ASP A 20 -10.01 -5.21 1.73
N THR A 21 -8.80 -5.74 1.63
CA THR A 21 -8.10 -5.99 0.37
C THR A 21 -7.86 -7.48 0.12
N SER A 22 -8.09 -8.31 1.14
CA SER A 22 -7.84 -9.75 1.15
C SER A 22 -8.89 -10.54 0.36
N SER A 23 -10.07 -9.96 0.19
CA SER A 23 -11.21 -10.54 -0.52
C SER A 23 -10.93 -10.89 -2.00
N GLU A 24 -9.91 -10.28 -2.61
CA GLU A 24 -9.55 -10.51 -4.01
C GLU A 24 -8.06 -10.88 -4.14
N PRO A 25 -7.69 -12.17 -4.01
CA PRO A 25 -6.29 -12.61 -3.86
C PRO A 25 -5.39 -12.31 -5.07
N HIS A 26 -5.97 -12.11 -6.27
CA HIS A 26 -5.23 -11.75 -7.48
C HIS A 26 -5.21 -10.24 -7.75
N ALA A 27 -5.91 -9.44 -6.95
CA ALA A 27 -5.94 -8.00 -7.10
C ALA A 27 -4.67 -7.36 -6.53
N LYS A 28 -4.09 -6.42 -7.27
CA LYS A 28 -3.01 -5.58 -6.75
C LYS A 28 -3.61 -4.34 -6.11
N TRP A 29 -3.53 -4.24 -4.80
CA TRP A 29 -3.92 -3.03 -4.06
C TRP A 29 -2.71 -2.11 -3.91
N ILE A 30 -2.93 -0.82 -4.15
CA ILE A 30 -1.90 0.21 -4.14
C ILE A 30 -2.30 1.35 -3.20
N PHE A 31 -1.30 2.01 -2.63
CA PHE A 31 -1.50 3.21 -1.84
C PHE A 31 -0.63 4.36 -2.29
N VAL A 32 -1.08 5.57 -1.95
CA VAL A 32 -0.33 6.82 -2.00
C VAL A 32 -0.55 7.57 -0.69
N LEU A 33 0.55 8.01 -0.07
CA LEU A 33 0.55 9.01 1.00
C LEU A 33 0.89 10.37 0.37
N SER A 34 -0.02 11.33 0.44
CA SER A 34 0.23 12.70 -0.04
C SER A 34 1.20 13.45 0.88
N THR A 35 1.77 14.55 0.38
CA THR A 35 2.59 15.48 1.19
C THR A 35 1.81 16.14 2.33
N SER A 36 0.47 16.17 2.22
CA SER A 36 -0.45 16.64 3.26
C SER A 36 -0.86 15.55 4.26
N LYS A 37 -0.16 14.40 4.28
CA LYS A 37 -0.44 13.24 5.15
C LYS A 37 -1.85 12.65 4.99
N ALA A 38 -2.41 12.73 3.78
CA ALA A 38 -3.64 11.99 3.43
C ALA A 38 -3.28 10.67 2.76
N LEU A 39 -3.85 9.57 3.26
CA LEU A 39 -3.64 8.23 2.72
C LEU A 39 -4.76 7.88 1.74
N TYR A 40 -4.39 7.38 0.57
CA TYR A 40 -5.32 6.86 -0.43
C TYR A 40 -5.00 5.40 -0.72
N VAL A 41 -6.03 4.56 -0.74
CA VAL A 41 -5.90 3.13 -1.07
C VAL A 41 -6.91 2.78 -2.14
N GLY A 42 -6.50 1.95 -3.10
CA GLY A 42 -7.35 1.53 -4.19
C GLY A 42 -6.79 0.34 -4.96
N LYS A 43 -7.69 -0.38 -5.62
CA LYS A 43 -7.35 -1.50 -6.49
C LYS A 43 -6.72 -0.99 -7.78
N LYS A 44 -5.49 -1.42 -8.07
CA LYS A 44 -4.79 -1.16 -9.32
C LYS A 44 -5.56 -1.80 -10.47
N LYS A 45 -5.79 -1.05 -11.54
CA LYS A 45 -6.38 -1.53 -12.79
C LYS A 45 -5.41 -1.22 -13.93
N LYS A 46 -4.86 -2.26 -14.56
CA LYS A 46 -3.88 -2.10 -15.64
C LYS A 46 -4.46 -1.20 -16.74
N GLY A 47 -3.70 -0.18 -17.14
CA GLY A 47 -4.09 0.78 -18.19
C GLY A 47 -5.05 1.90 -17.76
N THR A 48 -5.72 1.80 -16.62
CA THR A 48 -6.76 2.77 -16.22
C THR A 48 -6.60 3.37 -14.83
N PHE A 49 -5.96 2.67 -13.88
CA PHE A 49 -5.78 3.16 -12.52
C PHE A 49 -4.46 2.70 -11.91
N GLN A 50 -3.59 3.66 -11.58
CA GLN A 50 -2.26 3.46 -10.99
C GLN A 50 -1.98 4.50 -9.90
N HIS A 51 -0.79 4.51 -9.31
CA HIS A 51 -0.43 5.43 -8.21
C HIS A 51 -0.65 6.90 -8.56
N SER A 52 -0.24 7.34 -9.76
CA SER A 52 -0.44 8.72 -10.21
C SER A 52 -1.90 9.11 -10.35
N SER A 53 -2.82 8.14 -10.48
CA SER A 53 -4.25 8.39 -10.60
C SER A 53 -4.86 8.97 -9.32
N PHE A 54 -4.30 8.68 -8.13
CA PHE A 54 -4.87 9.17 -6.87
C PHE A 54 -4.84 10.69 -6.73
N LEU A 55 -3.75 11.31 -7.17
CA LEU A 55 -3.49 12.75 -7.00
C LEU A 55 -3.42 13.49 -8.35
N ALA A 56 -3.93 12.90 -9.43
CA ALA A 56 -3.83 13.45 -10.79
C ALA A 56 -2.38 13.87 -11.18
N GLY A 57 -1.39 13.09 -10.76
CA GLY A 57 0.04 13.37 -10.98
C GLY A 57 0.71 14.28 -9.93
N GLY A 58 0.00 14.68 -8.87
CA GLY A 58 0.57 15.45 -7.76
C GLY A 58 1.66 14.72 -6.97
N ALA A 59 2.43 15.48 -6.19
CA ALA A 59 3.53 14.97 -5.39
C ALA A 59 3.06 14.03 -4.26
N THR A 60 3.87 13.01 -3.99
CA THR A 60 3.60 11.99 -2.97
C THR A 60 4.79 11.84 -2.03
N SER A 61 4.53 11.68 -0.74
CA SER A 61 5.53 11.33 0.27
C SER A 61 5.95 9.87 0.17
N ALA A 62 4.99 8.97 -0.03
CA ALA A 62 5.22 7.55 -0.16
C ALA A 62 4.17 6.91 -1.08
N ALA A 63 4.52 5.80 -1.71
CA ALA A 63 3.63 5.03 -2.55
C ALA A 63 4.07 3.57 -2.55
N GLY A 64 3.12 2.64 -2.64
CA GLY A 64 3.47 1.22 -2.58
C GLY A 64 2.27 0.30 -2.72
N ARG A 65 2.40 -0.90 -2.16
CA ARG A 65 1.33 -1.89 -2.02
C ARG A 65 1.08 -2.20 -0.55
N LEU A 66 -0.12 -2.65 -0.24
CA LEU A 66 -0.45 -3.14 1.10
C LEU A 66 -1.49 -4.26 1.01
N VAL A 67 -1.55 -5.04 2.08
CA VAL A 67 -2.65 -5.95 2.40
C VAL A 67 -3.24 -5.50 3.73
N VAL A 68 -4.52 -5.20 3.71
CA VAL A 68 -5.38 -4.93 4.85
C VAL A 68 -6.51 -5.96 4.87
N GLU A 69 -6.77 -6.52 6.03
CA GLU A 69 -7.82 -7.50 6.28
C GLU A 69 -8.66 -7.01 7.45
N ASN A 70 -9.96 -6.81 7.25
CA ASN A 70 -10.88 -6.25 8.26
C ASN A 70 -10.34 -4.97 8.93
N GLY A 71 -9.75 -4.06 8.14
CA GLY A 71 -9.14 -2.82 8.60
C GLY A 71 -7.78 -2.98 9.29
N ILE A 72 -7.23 -4.18 9.43
CA ILE A 72 -5.94 -4.44 10.07
C ILE A 72 -4.87 -4.60 8.99
N LEU A 73 -3.77 -3.85 9.12
CA LEU A 73 -2.62 -4.00 8.22
C LEU A 73 -1.95 -5.36 8.43
N LYS A 74 -1.66 -6.07 7.34
CA LYS A 74 -1.00 -7.40 7.36
C LYS A 74 0.34 -7.39 6.67
N ALA A 75 0.46 -6.63 5.58
CA ALA A 75 1.70 -6.51 4.83
C ALA A 75 1.78 -5.17 4.11
N VAL A 76 3.00 -4.68 3.90
CA VAL A 76 3.28 -3.49 3.11
C VAL A 76 4.53 -3.72 2.27
N TRP A 77 4.52 -3.19 1.06
CA TRP A 77 5.67 -3.11 0.17
C TRP A 77 5.87 -1.64 -0.21
N PRO A 78 7.08 -1.09 -0.05
CA PRO A 78 7.35 0.28 -0.44
C PRO A 78 7.43 0.47 -1.97
N HIS A 79 7.26 -0.60 -2.75
CA HIS A 79 7.48 -0.57 -4.19
C HIS A 79 6.20 -0.27 -4.98
N SER A 80 6.25 0.74 -5.85
CA SER A 80 5.17 1.09 -6.80
C SER A 80 5.43 0.59 -8.22
N GLY A 81 6.60 -0.01 -8.48
CA GLY A 81 7.05 -0.46 -9.81
C GLY A 81 8.43 0.12 -10.16
N HIS A 82 8.51 0.97 -11.18
CA HIS A 82 9.77 1.59 -11.65
C HIS A 82 10.39 2.59 -10.66
N TYR A 83 9.69 2.93 -9.59
CA TYR A 83 10.23 3.73 -8.50
C TYR A 83 10.91 2.80 -7.50
N ARG A 84 12.23 2.97 -7.35
CA ARG A 84 12.94 2.50 -6.14
C ARG A 84 12.70 3.56 -5.06
N PRO A 85 11.73 3.36 -4.16
CA PRO A 85 11.54 4.27 -3.03
C PRO A 85 12.87 4.40 -2.27
N THR A 86 13.20 5.60 -1.77
CA THR A 86 14.29 5.69 -0.82
C THR A 86 13.84 5.06 0.50
N PRO A 87 14.75 4.52 1.33
CA PRO A 87 14.42 4.07 2.68
C PRO A 87 13.66 5.13 3.48
N GLU A 88 13.91 6.42 3.21
CA GLU A 88 13.27 7.55 3.87
C GLU A 88 11.78 7.63 3.58
N ASN A 89 11.34 7.41 2.33
CA ASN A 89 9.91 7.41 1.99
C ASN A 89 9.16 6.27 2.69
N PHE A 90 9.81 5.10 2.82
CA PHE A 90 9.20 3.99 3.55
C PHE A 90 9.12 4.26 5.04
N GLN A 91 10.20 4.82 5.62
CA GLN A 91 10.20 5.22 7.02
C GLN A 91 9.14 6.28 7.30
N GLU A 92 8.92 7.23 6.38
CA GLU A 92 7.86 8.23 6.51
C GLU A 92 6.47 7.60 6.57
N PHE A 93 6.22 6.55 5.76
CA PHE A 93 4.96 5.80 5.81
C PHE A 93 4.82 5.02 7.12
N VAL A 94 5.87 4.35 7.59
CA VAL A 94 5.85 3.62 8.87
C VAL A 94 5.59 4.57 10.04
N SER A 95 6.28 5.71 10.09
CA SER A 95 6.06 6.73 11.12
C SER A 95 4.62 7.25 11.11
N PHE A 96 4.06 7.49 9.91
CA PHE A 96 2.66 7.88 9.77
C PHE A 96 1.69 6.82 10.33
N LEU A 97 1.95 5.53 10.13
CA LEU A 97 1.11 4.46 10.68
C LEU A 97 1.19 4.41 12.21
N ILE A 98 2.38 4.59 12.78
CA ILE A 98 2.59 4.65 14.24
C ILE A 98 1.83 5.84 14.83
N GLU A 99 1.92 7.03 14.22
CA GLU A 99 1.15 8.22 14.62
C GLU A 99 -0.36 8.00 14.60
N LYS A 100 -0.85 7.08 13.75
CA LYS A 100 -2.26 6.69 13.66
C LYS A 100 -2.64 5.51 14.56
N ASN A 101 -1.76 5.10 15.47
CA ASN A 101 -1.95 3.97 16.39
C ASN A 101 -2.22 2.64 15.68
N VAL A 102 -1.71 2.46 14.45
CA VAL A 102 -1.79 1.18 13.76
C VAL A 102 -0.82 0.20 14.43
N ASP A 103 -1.31 -0.98 14.78
CA ASP A 103 -0.45 -2.06 15.28
C ASP A 103 0.40 -2.64 14.15
N LEU A 104 1.73 -2.59 14.33
CA LEU A 104 2.70 -3.06 13.36
C LEU A 104 3.44 -4.34 13.80
N THR A 105 3.09 -4.91 14.95
CA THR A 105 3.80 -6.04 15.57
C THR A 105 3.92 -7.24 14.63
N ASP A 106 2.84 -7.59 13.95
CA ASP A 106 2.77 -8.75 13.04
C ASP A 106 2.72 -8.35 11.55
N VAL A 107 3.07 -7.10 11.23
CA VAL A 107 3.03 -6.61 9.84
C VAL A 107 4.29 -7.06 9.10
N LYS A 108 4.08 -7.72 7.97
CA LYS A 108 5.18 -8.06 7.05
C LYS A 108 5.64 -6.81 6.31
N MET A 109 6.82 -6.31 6.67
CA MET A 109 7.49 -5.19 6.01
C MET A 109 8.34 -5.71 4.86
N ASP A 110 7.98 -5.34 3.63
CA ASP A 110 8.67 -5.73 2.39
C ASP A 110 8.90 -7.25 2.23
N PRO A 111 7.84 -8.08 2.33
CA PRO A 111 8.01 -9.51 2.06
C PRO A 111 8.31 -9.73 0.57
N VAL A 112 9.12 -10.73 0.23
CA VAL A 112 9.45 -11.04 -1.17
C VAL A 112 8.17 -11.22 -2.00
N ASP A 113 7.99 -10.42 -3.05
CA ASP A 113 6.80 -10.51 -3.92
C ASP A 113 6.81 -11.86 -4.66
N GLU A 114 5.70 -12.58 -4.67
CA GLU A 114 5.62 -13.86 -5.39
C GLU A 114 5.84 -13.69 -6.89
N ASP A 115 5.54 -12.51 -7.44
CA ASP A 115 5.85 -12.16 -8.82
C ASP A 115 7.37 -12.10 -9.07
N GLU A 116 8.17 -11.63 -8.10
CA GLU A 116 9.63 -11.63 -8.19
C GLU A 116 10.22 -13.04 -8.09
N ARG A 117 9.63 -13.92 -7.24
CA ARG A 117 10.02 -15.34 -7.18
C ARG A 117 9.76 -16.07 -8.51
N LYS A 118 8.64 -15.77 -9.19
CA LYS A 118 8.32 -16.35 -10.50
C LYS A 118 9.28 -15.89 -11.60
N LEU A 119 9.68 -14.61 -11.58
CA LEU A 119 10.68 -14.05 -12.50
C LEU A 119 12.10 -14.61 -12.24
N ALA A 120 12.47 -14.82 -10.98
CA ALA A 120 13.74 -15.44 -10.61
C ALA A 120 13.82 -16.91 -11.07
N ASN A 121 12.74 -17.68 -10.88
CA ASN A 121 12.70 -19.08 -11.33
C ASN A 121 12.71 -19.23 -12.86
N GLN A 122 12.16 -18.28 -13.62
CA GLN A 122 12.27 -18.28 -15.08
C GLN A 122 13.69 -17.98 -15.57
N ARG A 123 14.46 -17.14 -14.86
CA ARG A 123 15.85 -16.82 -15.22
C ARG A 123 16.84 -17.93 -14.90
N SER A 124 16.58 -18.72 -13.87
CA SER A 124 17.41 -19.89 -13.51
C SER A 124 17.13 -21.13 -14.38
N SER A 125 16.13 -21.06 -15.27
CA SER A 125 15.73 -22.15 -16.16
C SER A 125 16.18 -21.96 -17.62
N LEU A 126 17.09 -21.01 -17.87
CA LEU A 126 17.75 -20.74 -19.16
C LEU A 126 19.25 -21.01 -19.07
#